data_AF-A0A7S3E027-F1
#
_entry.id   AF-A0A7S3E027-F1
#
_cell.length_a   1.000
_cell.length_b   1.000
_cell.length_c   1.000
_cell.angle_alpha   90.00
_cell.angle_beta   90.00
_cell.angle_gamma   90.00
#
_symmetry.space_group_name_H-M   'P 1'
#
loop_
_entity.id
_entity.type
_entity.pdbx_description
1 polymer ?
#
loop_
_entity_poly.entity_id
_entity_poly.type
_entity_poly.pdbx_seq_one_letter_code
_entity_poly.pdbx_strand_id
1 'polypeptide(L)'
;PAVNVSRKIGTCLSTYDASLGMVLPLDETTYKRLRSLQTRLVTATVQPAGLNPLAHRHAHWCESFSEQMPTSDKVVDGNAVWKFLNLTVDQQNKLARLIGSRRETVLSNLRDLSINMSVY
;
A
#
# COMPACT_ATOMS: atom_id res chain seq x y z
N PRO A 1 31.55 12.23 6.18
CA PRO A 1 30.34 11.63 6.78
C PRO A 1 29.86 10.43 5.95
N ALA A 2 29.88 9.23 6.55
CA ALA A 2 29.39 8.02 5.89
C ALA A 2 27.89 8.19 5.60
N VAL A 3 27.51 8.19 4.33
CA VAL A 3 26.11 8.12 3.91
C VAL A 3 25.60 6.77 4.39
N ASN A 4 24.74 6.78 5.42
CA ASN A 4 24.14 5.56 5.94
C ASN A 4 23.10 5.09 4.91
N VAL A 5 23.54 4.25 3.96
CA VAL A 5 22.67 3.64 2.97
C VAL A 5 21.85 2.58 3.67
N SER A 6 20.66 2.96 4.13
CA SER A 6 19.74 2.03 4.79
C SER A 6 19.29 0.96 3.79
N ARG A 7 19.81 -0.26 3.94
CA ARG A 7 19.52 -1.39 3.05
C ARG A 7 18.15 -1.96 3.39
N LYS A 8 17.16 -1.72 2.53
CA LYS A 8 15.82 -2.29 2.65
C LYS A 8 15.81 -3.69 2.04
N ILE A 9 15.45 -4.70 2.83
CA ILE A 9 15.33 -6.08 2.36
C ILE A 9 13.83 -6.39 2.29
N GLY A 10 13.35 -6.72 1.10
CA GLY A 10 11.98 -7.20 0.87
C GLY A 10 11.90 -8.72 0.99
N THR A 11 10.77 -9.23 1.46
CA THR A 11 10.49 -10.67 1.55
C THR A 11 9.58 -11.07 0.40
N CYS A 12 10.06 -11.97 -0.46
CA CYS A 12 9.22 -12.59 -1.49
C CYS A 12 8.44 -13.77 -0.91
N LEU A 13 7.21 -13.94 -1.38
CA LEU A 13 6.33 -15.03 -0.98
C LEU A 13 5.62 -15.63 -2.18
N SER A 14 5.41 -16.93 -2.15
CA SER A 14 4.56 -17.64 -3.10
C SER A 14 3.37 -18.24 -2.34
N THR A 15 2.21 -18.22 -2.95
CA THR A 15 1.02 -18.85 -2.41
C THR A 15 0.71 -20.17 -3.11
N TYR A 16 -0.11 -21.02 -2.50
CA TYR A 16 -0.48 -22.32 -3.05
C TYR A 16 -1.25 -22.22 -4.38
N ASP A 17 -2.02 -21.15 -4.56
CA ASP A 17 -2.73 -20.78 -5.79
C ASP A 17 -1.81 -20.13 -6.85
N ALA A 18 -0.49 -20.36 -6.76
CA ALA A 18 0.53 -19.90 -7.69
C ALA A 18 0.64 -18.37 -7.85
N SER A 19 0.20 -17.60 -6.87
CA SER A 19 0.47 -16.16 -6.85
C SER A 19 1.86 -15.88 -6.27
N LEU A 20 2.52 -14.85 -6.80
CA LEU A 20 3.77 -14.33 -6.26
C LEU A 20 3.50 -12.95 -5.66
N GLY A 21 3.99 -12.76 -4.44
CA GLY A 21 3.86 -11.51 -3.71
C GLY A 21 5.19 -11.07 -3.11
N MET A 22 5.23 -9.84 -2.63
CA MET A 22 6.38 -9.31 -1.92
C MET A 22 5.92 -8.37 -0.80
N VAL A 23 6.59 -8.43 0.35
CA VAL A 23 6.45 -7.47 1.45
C VAL A 23 7.70 -6.62 1.50
N LEU A 24 7.54 -5.31 1.34
CA LEU A 24 8.64 -4.35 1.38
C LEU A 24 8.56 -3.48 2.65
N PRO A 25 9.68 -3.29 3.38
CA PRO A 25 9.71 -2.33 4.47
C PRO A 25 9.63 -0.89 3.93
N LEU A 26 8.77 -0.08 4.53
CA LEU A 26 8.57 1.32 4.17
C LEU A 26 9.04 2.24 5.29
N ASP A 27 9.48 3.43 4.91
CA ASP A 27 9.71 4.50 5.88
C ASP A 27 8.37 5.00 6.41
N GLU A 28 8.33 5.39 7.68
CA GLU A 28 7.12 5.82 8.38
C GLU A 28 6.35 6.94 7.63
N THR A 29 7.08 7.87 7.01
CA THR A 29 6.50 8.98 6.24
C THR A 29 5.80 8.48 4.97
N THR A 30 6.44 7.57 4.24
CA THR A 30 5.91 6.94 3.04
C THR A 30 4.75 6.03 3.38
N TYR A 31 4.86 5.25 4.45
CA TYR A 31 3.80 4.40 4.99
C TYR A 31 2.52 5.20 5.25
N LYS A 32 2.58 6.23 6.10
CA LYS A 32 1.42 7.08 6.46
C LYS A 32 0.76 7.71 5.24
N ARG A 33 1.55 8.18 4.28
CA ARG A 33 1.05 8.79 3.05
C ARG A 33 0.30 7.77 2.18
N LEU A 34 0.91 6.61 1.93
CA LEU A 34 0.31 5.57 1.09
C LEU A 34 -0.89 4.92 1.77
N ARG A 35 -0.88 4.77 3.10
CA ARG A 35 -2.05 4.32 3.87
C ARG A 35 -3.22 5.30 3.75
N SER A 36 -2.95 6.60 3.87
CA SER A 36 -3.99 7.63 3.67
C SER A 36 -4.54 7.60 2.24
N LEU A 37 -3.66 7.43 1.25
CA LEU A 37 -4.04 7.27 -0.15
C LEU A 37 -4.94 6.05 -0.36
N GLN A 38 -4.58 4.90 0.20
CA GLN A 38 -5.35 3.66 0.12
C GLN A 38 -6.78 3.86 0.60
N THR A 39 -6.98 4.44 1.80
CA THR A 39 -8.31 4.70 2.35
C THR A 39 -9.13 5.58 1.42
N ARG A 40 -8.54 6.67 0.90
CA ARG A 40 -9.24 7.57 -0.02
C ARG A 40 -9.56 6.91 -1.37
N LEU A 41 -8.67 6.09 -1.91
CA LEU A 41 -8.88 5.38 -3.17
C LEU A 41 -10.03 4.37 -3.06
N VAL A 42 -10.08 3.61 -1.96
CA VAL A 42 -11.16 2.64 -1.73
C VAL A 42 -12.52 3.35 -1.65
N THR A 43 -12.59 4.51 -1.00
CA THR A 43 -13.84 5.30 -0.93
C THR A 43 -14.18 6.00 -2.25
N ALA A 44 -13.18 6.43 -3.03
CA ALA A 44 -13.39 7.22 -4.24
C ALA A 44 -13.66 6.37 -5.50
N THR A 45 -13.42 5.06 -5.45
CA THR A 45 -13.60 4.15 -6.60
C THR A 45 -14.70 3.13 -6.33
N VAL A 46 -15.47 2.80 -7.37
CA VAL A 46 -16.46 1.71 -7.29
C VAL A 46 -15.71 0.40 -7.14
N GLN A 47 -16.04 -0.36 -6.10
CA GLN A 47 -15.41 -1.66 -5.85
C GLN A 47 -16.15 -2.77 -6.60
N PRO A 48 -15.41 -3.72 -7.20
CA PRO A 48 -16.01 -4.90 -7.81
C PRO A 48 -16.92 -5.62 -6.83
N ALA A 49 -18.13 -5.98 -7.29
CA ALA A 49 -19.16 -6.65 -6.48
C ALA A 49 -19.55 -5.92 -5.17
N GLY A 50 -19.25 -4.62 -5.04
CA GLY A 50 -19.56 -3.85 -3.82
C GLY A 50 -18.74 -4.28 -2.59
N LEU A 51 -17.67 -5.05 -2.78
CA LEU A 51 -16.82 -5.54 -1.68
C LEU A 51 -15.99 -4.42 -1.07
N ASN A 52 -15.59 -4.60 0.19
CA ASN A 52 -14.64 -3.70 0.86
C ASN A 52 -13.22 -4.31 0.84
N PRO A 53 -12.29 -3.80 0.02
CA PRO A 53 -10.92 -4.29 -0.04
C PRO A 53 -10.17 -4.17 1.29
N LEU A 54 -10.44 -3.14 2.10
CA LEU A 54 -9.79 -2.97 3.40
C LEU A 54 -10.20 -4.08 4.35
N ALA A 55 -11.50 -4.36 4.41
CA ALA A 55 -12.03 -5.44 5.25
C ALA A 55 -11.52 -6.81 4.82
N HIS A 56 -11.39 -7.05 3.51
CA HIS A 56 -10.87 -8.30 2.96
C HIS A 56 -9.39 -8.56 3.32
N ARG A 57 -8.62 -7.52 3.68
CA ARG A 57 -7.21 -7.66 4.11
C ARG A 57 -7.06 -7.83 5.61
N HIS A 58 -8.13 -7.72 6.39
CA HIS A 58 -8.07 -8.04 7.82
C HIS A 58 -7.83 -9.53 8.01
N ALA A 59 -7.04 -9.88 9.02
CA ALA A 59 -6.83 -11.27 9.38
C ALA A 59 -8.18 -11.90 9.80
N HIS A 60 -8.59 -12.96 9.11
CA HIS A 60 -9.75 -13.75 9.51
C HIS A 60 -9.31 -14.69 10.65
N TRP A 61 -9.96 -14.54 11.81
CA TRP A 61 -9.87 -15.31 13.07
C TRP A 61 -8.95 -16.55 13.13
N CYS A 62 -8.03 -16.55 14.11
CA CYS A 62 -7.58 -17.75 14.82
C CYS A 62 -8.40 -17.86 16.12
N GLU A 63 -9.16 -18.94 16.30
CA GLU A 63 -10.09 -19.20 17.43
C GLU A 63 -9.50 -19.14 18.85
N SER A 64 -8.21 -18.83 19.03
CA SER A 64 -7.52 -18.98 20.32
C SER A 64 -6.80 -17.73 20.86
N PHE A 65 -6.92 -16.55 20.25
CA PHE A 65 -6.23 -15.35 20.78
C PHE A 65 -7.21 -14.26 21.25
N SER A 66 -7.29 -14.17 22.57
CA SER A 66 -7.89 -13.09 23.36
C SER A 66 -7.41 -11.70 22.94
N GLU A 67 -8.37 -10.78 22.75
CA GLU A 67 -8.30 -9.30 22.87
C GLU A 67 -7.28 -8.48 22.06
N GLN A 68 -6.28 -9.09 21.41
CA GLN A 68 -5.22 -8.38 20.68
C GLN A 68 -5.07 -8.93 19.26
N MET A 69 -6.15 -8.86 18.47
CA MET A 69 -6.03 -9.12 17.05
C MET A 69 -5.08 -8.10 16.42
N PRO A 70 -4.03 -8.54 15.69
CA PRO A 70 -3.25 -7.62 14.88
C PRO A 70 -4.15 -7.13 13.74
N THR A 71 -4.65 -5.90 13.85
CA THR A 71 -5.27 -5.23 12.71
C THR A 71 -4.25 -5.16 11.58
N SER A 72 -4.70 -5.25 10.33
CA SER A 72 -3.85 -5.01 9.15
C SER A 72 -3.45 -3.54 9.01
N ASP A 73 -3.39 -2.81 10.13
CA ASP A 73 -3.08 -1.38 10.27
C ASP A 73 -1.60 -1.07 10.13
N LYS A 74 -0.77 -2.07 9.84
CA LYS A 74 0.67 -1.92 9.60
C LYS A 74 1.11 -2.29 8.20
N VAL A 75 0.18 -2.70 7.33
CA VAL A 75 0.48 -3.08 5.94
C VAL A 75 -0.37 -2.23 5.00
N VAL A 76 0.26 -1.69 3.97
CA VAL A 76 -0.42 -1.00 2.87
C VAL A 76 -0.69 -2.02 1.77
N ASP A 77 -1.92 -2.03 1.24
CA ASP A 77 -2.25 -2.88 0.09
C ASP A 77 -1.69 -2.26 -1.21
N GLY A 78 -0.69 -2.91 -1.80
CA GLY A 78 -0.10 -2.53 -3.09
C GLY A 78 -1.15 -2.47 -4.20
N ASN A 79 -2.03 -3.46 -4.30
CA ASN A 79 -3.04 -3.50 -5.37
C ASN A 79 -4.03 -2.34 -5.27
N ALA A 80 -4.28 -1.85 -4.06
CA ALA A 80 -5.14 -0.70 -3.86
C ALA A 80 -4.44 0.61 -4.23
N VAL A 81 -3.20 0.84 -3.79
CA VAL A 81 -2.49 2.11 -4.05
C VAL A 81 -2.06 2.27 -5.50
N TRP A 82 -1.77 1.18 -6.21
CA TRP A 82 -1.45 1.24 -7.65
C TRP A 82 -2.61 1.72 -8.52
N LYS A 83 -3.87 1.58 -8.06
CA LYS A 83 -5.05 2.12 -8.76
C LYS A 83 -4.97 3.65 -8.96
N PHE A 84 -4.15 4.35 -8.17
CA PHE A 84 -3.89 5.77 -8.38
C PHE A 84 -3.41 6.10 -9.79
N LEU A 85 -2.62 5.20 -10.40
CA LEU A 85 -2.09 5.38 -11.75
C LEU A 85 -3.16 5.33 -12.84
N ASN A 86 -4.31 4.71 -12.56
CA ASN A 86 -5.41 4.56 -13.51
C ASN A 86 -6.38 5.76 -13.49
N LEU A 87 -6.19 6.71 -12.57
CA LEU A 87 -7.04 7.89 -12.45
C LEU A 87 -6.62 8.99 -13.42
N THR A 88 -7.55 9.88 -13.76
CA THR A 88 -7.22 11.08 -14.56
C THR A 88 -6.33 12.04 -13.76
N VAL A 89 -5.59 12.91 -14.45
CA VAL A 89 -4.68 13.88 -13.80
C VAL A 89 -5.42 14.78 -12.80
N ASP A 90 -6.65 15.19 -13.11
CA ASP A 90 -7.48 15.99 -12.20
C ASP A 90 -7.85 15.21 -10.93
N GLN A 91 -8.31 13.96 -11.08
CA GLN A 91 -8.62 13.08 -9.95
C GLN A 91 -7.40 12.80 -9.08
N GLN A 92 -6.24 12.56 -9.70
CA GLN A 92 -4.97 12.38 -8.99
C GLN A 92 -4.60 13.61 -8.16
N ASN A 93 -4.71 14.81 -8.75
CA ASN A 93 -4.45 16.06 -8.04
C ASN A 93 -5.42 16.28 -6.88
N LYS A 94 -6.71 16.04 -7.08
CA LYS A 94 -7.73 16.16 -6.05
C LYS A 94 -7.47 15.22 -4.88
N LEU A 95 -7.21 13.94 -5.15
CA LEU A 95 -6.93 12.95 -4.12
C LEU A 95 -5.62 13.21 -3.38
N ALA A 96 -4.56 13.60 -4.10
CA ALA A 96 -3.29 13.96 -3.48
C ALA A 96 -3.46 15.13 -2.49
N ARG A 97 -4.23 16.16 -2.87
CA ARG A 97 -4.54 17.30 -1.99
C ARG A 97 -5.33 16.86 -0.75
N LEU A 98 -6.30 15.95 -0.89
CA LEU A 98 -7.11 15.44 0.22
C LEU A 98 -6.30 14.67 1.28
N ILE A 99 -5.17 14.08 0.88
CA ILE A 99 -4.24 13.42 1.82
C ILE A 99 -3.10 14.33 2.28
N GLY A 100 -3.13 15.63 1.95
CA GLY A 100 -2.10 16.58 2.32
C GLY A 100 -0.77 16.36 1.59
N SER A 101 -0.79 15.86 0.35
CA SER A 101 0.40 15.65 -0.47
C SER A 101 0.27 16.24 -1.87
N ARG A 102 1.40 16.29 -2.60
CA ARG A 102 1.43 16.64 -4.02
C ARG A 102 1.38 15.37 -4.87
N ARG A 103 0.77 15.47 -6.05
CA ARG A 103 0.66 14.36 -7.00
C ARG A 103 2.04 13.80 -7.35
N GLU A 104 3.00 14.68 -7.60
CA GLU A 104 4.38 14.35 -7.97
C GLU A 104 5.05 13.52 -6.86
N THR A 105 4.82 13.90 -5.60
CA THR A 105 5.34 13.15 -4.43
C THR A 105 4.73 11.75 -4.36
N VAL A 106 3.42 11.61 -4.60
CA VAL A 106 2.75 10.30 -4.61
C VAL A 106 3.29 9.42 -5.74
N LEU A 107 3.42 9.98 -6.95
CA LEU A 107 3.98 9.27 -8.10
C LEU A 107 5.45 8.87 -7.88
N SER A 108 6.25 9.72 -7.25
CA SER A 108 7.62 9.39 -6.86
C SER A 108 7.64 8.19 -5.93
N ASN A 109 6.83 8.19 -4.86
CA ASN A 109 6.79 7.06 -3.93
C ASN A 109 6.41 5.75 -4.64
N LEU A 110 5.40 5.78 -5.53
CA LEU A 110 4.99 4.59 -6.29
C LEU A 110 6.09 4.11 -7.25
N ARG A 111 6.81 5.04 -7.88
CA ARG A 111 7.97 4.73 -8.72
C ARG A 111 9.10 4.10 -7.89
N ASP A 112 9.40 4.66 -6.73
CA ASP A 112 10.43 4.15 -5.83
C ASP A 112 10.09 2.73 -5.35
N LEU A 113 8.81 2.45 -5.05
CA LEU A 113 8.36 1.09 -4.76
C LEU A 113 8.60 0.13 -5.92
N SER A 114 8.26 0.54 -7.15
CA SER A 114 8.46 -0.29 -8.34
C SER A 114 9.94 -0.62 -8.56
N ILE A 115 10.84 0.34 -8.32
CA ILE A 115 12.30 0.13 -8.44
C ILE A 115 12.79 -0.80 -7.33
N ASN A 116 12.32 -0.61 -6.10
CA ASN A 116 12.70 -1.47 -4.97
C ASN A 116 12.16 -2.91 -5.12
N MET A 117 11.11 -3.12 -5.92
CA MET A 117 10.54 -4.42 -6.22
C MET A 117 11.21 -5.14 -7.39
N SER A 118 11.89 -4.41 -8.30
CA SER A 118 12.57 -5.07 -9.40
C SER A 118 13.76 -5.86 -8.88
N VAL A 119 13.70 -7.18 -9.04
CA VAL A 119 14.80 -8.09 -8.75
C VAL A 119 15.76 -8.02 -9.94
N TYR A 120 16.84 -7.25 -9.77
CA TYR A 120 18.02 -7.26 -10.65
C TYR A 120 19.19 -7.86 -9.90
#